data_AF-A0A3M7FKQ1-F1
#
_entry.id   AF-A0A3M7FKQ1-F1
#
_cell.length_a   1.000
_cell.length_b   1.000
_cell.length_c   1.000
_cell.angle_alpha   90.00
_cell.angle_beta   90.00
_cell.angle_gamma   90.00
#
_symmetry.space_group_name_H-M   'P 1'
#
loop_
_entity.id
_entity.type
_entity.pdbx_description
1 polymer ?
#
loop_
_entity_poly.entity_id
_entity_poly.type
_entity_poly.pdbx_seq_one_letter_code
_entity_poly.pdbx_strand_id
1 'polypeptide(L)'
;MASSESSSEEPSEYSARECTAPSTRRTVASSDSSSEELSEHSAQEQNGSSTKQTVASNESSSEQHSERSAEEHTCSEGEEEAVMRDWRLAESFQELLDLNRKFLRGESKRSCYHSAPIFDETVALVPGLLRLHDYGMLTMESQPATAPPPTWVKCPCCSDERWVQIQQRAYLMFIIPYQDKLPEDLIRRFLVELLIDDYFYAHIWRDEGSCRWGKCRKNIRTASSFPQDWATHTRKEAEKQEDLASAELRHQQLLDLQCGCETTIFATYDNVMEDASPLLVRVLAKSWEETDLQALVENAAVRAGAQPLYPEVAEED
;
A
#
# COMPACT_ATOMS: atom_id res chain seq x y z
N MET A 1 -23.18 -14.09 56.46
CA MET A 1 -23.84 -13.06 55.62
C MET A 1 -23.00 -11.80 55.75
N ALA A 2 -22.38 -11.22 54.74
CA ALA A 2 -22.51 -11.35 53.30
C ALA A 2 -21.12 -11.33 52.63
N SER A 3 -21.09 -11.93 51.45
CA SER A 3 -19.96 -12.18 50.56
C SER A 3 -19.38 -10.91 49.93
N SER A 4 -18.11 -10.94 49.55
CA SER A 4 -17.57 -10.07 48.51
C SER A 4 -16.78 -10.96 47.56
N GLU A 5 -17.35 -11.11 46.37
CA GLU A 5 -16.88 -11.99 45.31
C GLU A 5 -15.62 -11.40 44.67
N SER A 6 -14.54 -12.17 44.72
CA SER A 6 -13.32 -11.90 43.97
C SER A 6 -13.50 -12.46 42.57
N SER A 7 -13.88 -11.60 41.62
CA SER A 7 -13.92 -11.98 40.20
C SER A 7 -12.49 -12.02 39.65
N SER A 8 -11.96 -13.23 39.51
CA SER A 8 -10.75 -13.53 38.75
C SER A 8 -11.15 -13.84 37.32
N GLU A 9 -11.05 -12.86 36.41
CA GLU A 9 -11.10 -13.13 34.97
C GLU A 9 -9.67 -13.31 34.45
N GLU A 10 -9.38 -14.53 34.01
CA GLU A 10 -8.15 -14.88 33.28
C GLU A 10 -8.14 -14.17 31.91
N PRO A 11 -6.99 -13.68 31.43
CA PRO A 11 -6.90 -13.17 30.08
C PRO A 11 -6.92 -14.33 29.08
N SER A 12 -7.95 -14.36 28.24
CA SER A 12 -8.13 -15.32 27.15
C SER A 12 -6.91 -15.37 26.22
N GLU A 13 -6.35 -16.56 26.02
CA GLU A 13 -5.34 -16.84 25.00
C GLU A 13 -5.90 -16.54 23.61
N TYR A 14 -5.52 -15.41 23.03
CA TYR A 14 -5.76 -15.15 21.61
C TYR A 14 -4.57 -15.71 20.82
N SER A 15 -4.80 -16.86 20.18
CA SER A 15 -3.88 -17.45 19.23
C SER A 15 -3.67 -16.47 18.08
N ALA A 16 -2.45 -15.93 17.95
CA ALA A 16 -2.05 -15.09 16.84
C ALA A 16 -2.12 -15.93 15.56
N ARG A 17 -3.13 -15.67 14.72
CA ARG A 17 -3.12 -16.14 13.34
C ARG A 17 -1.89 -15.54 12.66
N GLU A 18 -1.10 -16.37 12.00
CA GLU A 18 -0.03 -15.94 11.12
C GLU A 18 -0.64 -15.04 10.03
N CYS A 19 -0.40 -13.73 10.14
CA CYS A 19 -0.75 -12.78 9.10
C CYS A 19 0.32 -12.87 8.01
N THR A 20 -0.04 -13.48 6.89
CA THR A 20 0.73 -13.37 5.65
C THR A 20 0.57 -11.94 5.13
N ALA A 21 1.68 -11.31 4.73
CA ALA A 21 1.70 -9.96 4.19
C ALA A 21 0.69 -9.80 3.02
N PRO A 22 0.05 -8.64 2.85
CA PRO A 22 -0.83 -8.41 1.71
C PRO A 22 0.03 -8.38 0.44
N SER A 23 -0.01 -9.48 -0.31
CA SER A 23 0.41 -9.45 -1.71
C SER A 23 -0.63 -8.60 -2.45
N THR A 24 -0.19 -7.52 -3.11
CA THR A 24 -0.99 -6.79 -4.12
C THR A 24 -1.20 -7.68 -5.35
N ARG A 25 -1.88 -8.80 -5.15
CA ARG A 25 -2.46 -9.62 -6.22
C ARG A 25 -3.89 -9.15 -6.43
N ARG A 26 -4.17 -8.81 -7.69
CA ARG A 26 -5.49 -8.51 -8.27
C ARG A 26 -6.63 -9.18 -7.49
N THR A 27 -7.60 -8.39 -7.05
CA THR A 27 -8.92 -8.89 -6.68
C THR A 27 -9.60 -9.40 -7.94
N VAL A 28 -9.40 -10.68 -8.27
CA VAL A 28 -10.31 -11.43 -9.12
C VAL A 28 -11.41 -11.93 -8.19
N ALA A 29 -12.64 -11.50 -8.46
CA ALA A 29 -13.81 -11.86 -7.69
C ALA A 29 -13.96 -13.39 -7.58
N SER A 30 -14.09 -13.88 -6.35
CA SER A 30 -14.59 -15.23 -6.04
C SER A 30 -15.70 -15.12 -5.00
N SER A 31 -16.90 -15.30 -5.53
CA SER A 31 -18.17 -15.80 -5.01
C SER A 31 -18.26 -16.24 -3.54
N ASP A 32 -19.22 -15.64 -2.83
CA ASP A 32 -20.05 -16.38 -1.87
C ASP A 32 -21.21 -17.02 -2.62
N SER A 33 -21.29 -18.34 -2.52
CA SER A 33 -22.30 -19.19 -3.15
C SER A 33 -23.36 -19.53 -2.10
N SER A 34 -24.59 -19.05 -2.27
CA SER A 34 -25.77 -19.56 -1.57
C SER A 34 -26.76 -20.10 -2.60
N SER A 35 -26.99 -21.40 -2.51
CA SER A 35 -27.98 -22.21 -3.21
C SER A 35 -29.42 -21.72 -3.05
N GLU A 36 -30.24 -21.80 -4.09
CA GLU A 36 -31.44 -22.66 -4.12
C GLU A 36 -32.05 -22.76 -5.53
N GLU A 37 -32.87 -23.78 -5.71
CA GLU A 37 -33.22 -24.51 -6.93
C GLU A 37 -34.30 -23.86 -7.83
N LEU A 38 -34.34 -24.23 -9.14
CA LEU A 38 -35.34 -25.12 -9.74
C LEU A 38 -35.47 -25.03 -11.28
N SER A 39 -35.70 -26.21 -11.88
CA SER A 39 -36.52 -26.54 -13.07
C SER A 39 -35.95 -26.48 -14.51
N GLU A 40 -35.63 -27.67 -15.01
CA GLU A 40 -36.20 -28.39 -16.18
C GLU A 40 -36.65 -27.61 -17.44
N HIS A 41 -36.03 -27.89 -18.60
CA HIS A 41 -36.60 -28.76 -19.66
C HIS A 41 -35.83 -28.75 -21.00
N SER A 42 -35.60 -29.98 -21.48
CA SER A 42 -35.79 -30.48 -22.86
C SER A 42 -34.79 -30.19 -24.01
N ALA A 43 -34.28 -31.34 -24.49
CA ALA A 43 -33.57 -31.69 -25.71
C ALA A 43 -34.05 -31.07 -27.03
N GLN A 44 -33.13 -30.94 -28.00
CA GLN A 44 -33.21 -31.69 -29.27
C GLN A 44 -31.89 -31.71 -30.05
N GLU A 45 -31.54 -32.90 -30.54
CA GLU A 45 -30.45 -33.22 -31.47
C GLU A 45 -30.66 -32.55 -32.84
N GLN A 46 -29.56 -32.27 -33.58
CA GLN A 46 -29.33 -32.97 -34.86
C GLN A 46 -27.91 -32.77 -35.43
N ASN A 47 -27.37 -33.91 -35.86
CA ASN A 47 -26.12 -34.14 -36.58
C ASN A 47 -26.11 -33.53 -37.99
N GLY A 48 -24.91 -33.23 -38.49
CA GLY A 48 -24.66 -32.90 -39.89
C GLY A 48 -23.17 -32.82 -40.24
N SER A 49 -22.52 -33.98 -40.33
CA SER A 49 -21.19 -34.19 -40.89
C SER A 49 -21.10 -33.78 -42.36
N SER A 50 -19.97 -33.21 -42.82
CA SER A 50 -19.04 -33.92 -43.72
C SER A 50 -18.10 -33.01 -44.54
N THR A 51 -16.84 -33.45 -44.53
CA THR A 51 -15.84 -33.49 -45.62
C THR A 51 -14.65 -32.51 -45.57
N LYS A 52 -13.49 -33.16 -45.43
CA LYS A 52 -12.10 -32.73 -45.54
C LYS A 52 -11.75 -32.17 -46.93
N GLN A 53 -10.76 -31.28 -46.98
CA GLN A 53 -9.62 -31.44 -47.89
C GLN A 53 -8.39 -30.68 -47.38
N THR A 54 -7.23 -31.32 -47.55
CA THR A 54 -5.92 -30.95 -46.99
C THR A 54 -4.93 -30.65 -48.13
N VAL A 55 -3.97 -29.77 -47.84
CA VAL A 55 -2.62 -29.60 -48.41
C VAL A 55 -2.48 -28.95 -49.80
N ALA A 56 -1.82 -27.79 -49.84
CA ALA A 56 -0.57 -27.57 -50.61
C ALA A 56 0.15 -26.30 -50.13
N SER A 57 1.38 -26.48 -49.65
CA SER A 57 2.37 -25.42 -49.46
C SER A 57 3.14 -25.22 -50.77
N ASN A 58 3.50 -23.98 -51.13
CA ASN A 58 4.89 -23.67 -51.52
C ASN A 58 5.16 -22.16 -51.68
N GLU A 59 6.31 -21.79 -51.11
CA GLU A 59 7.32 -20.81 -51.54
C GLU A 59 7.10 -19.29 -51.39
N SER A 60 7.82 -18.77 -50.39
CA SER A 60 8.95 -17.83 -50.54
C SER A 60 8.70 -16.46 -51.15
N SER A 61 8.72 -15.41 -50.31
CA SER A 61 9.71 -14.33 -50.45
C SER A 61 9.70 -13.44 -49.21
N SER A 62 10.91 -13.17 -48.74
CA SER A 62 11.35 -12.24 -47.70
C SER A 62 10.65 -10.88 -47.70
N GLU A 63 10.28 -10.38 -46.51
CA GLU A 63 10.56 -9.01 -46.07
C GLU A 63 10.77 -8.98 -44.55
N GLN A 64 11.88 -8.39 -44.14
CA GLN A 64 12.28 -8.13 -42.75
C GLN A 64 11.29 -7.17 -42.10
N HIS A 65 10.81 -7.44 -40.88
CA HIS A 65 10.47 -6.37 -39.94
C HIS A 65 10.46 -6.89 -38.50
N SER A 66 11.38 -6.34 -37.72
CA SER A 66 11.41 -6.22 -36.27
C SER A 66 11.19 -7.48 -35.43
N GLU A 67 12.32 -8.04 -35.02
CA GLU A 67 12.54 -8.48 -33.65
C GLU A 67 12.05 -7.39 -32.67
N ARG A 68 10.79 -7.47 -32.26
CA ARG A 68 10.40 -7.03 -30.92
C ARG A 68 10.46 -8.27 -30.07
N SER A 69 11.62 -8.52 -29.50
CA SER A 69 11.75 -9.34 -28.31
C SER A 69 10.72 -8.84 -27.31
N ALA A 70 9.64 -9.60 -27.17
CA ALA A 70 8.84 -9.59 -25.97
C ALA A 70 9.78 -10.09 -24.86
N GLU A 71 10.49 -9.16 -24.22
CA GLU A 71 11.05 -9.41 -22.91
C GLU A 71 9.88 -9.62 -21.96
N GLU A 72 9.36 -10.86 -21.95
CA GLU A 72 8.73 -11.42 -20.78
C GLU A 72 9.71 -11.19 -19.62
N HIS A 73 9.46 -10.15 -18.83
CA HIS A 73 10.19 -9.83 -17.62
C HIS A 73 9.85 -10.87 -16.55
N THR A 74 10.33 -12.10 -16.75
CA THR A 74 10.51 -13.06 -15.67
C THR A 74 11.58 -12.47 -14.74
N CYS A 75 11.10 -11.81 -13.69
CA CYS A 75 11.95 -11.27 -12.64
C CYS A 75 12.76 -12.43 -12.03
N SER A 76 14.09 -12.31 -12.03
CA SER A 76 14.91 -13.38 -11.45
C SER A 76 14.79 -13.35 -9.93
N GLU A 77 14.59 -14.51 -9.30
CA GLU A 77 14.52 -14.66 -7.83
C GLU A 77 15.77 -14.06 -7.14
N GLY A 78 16.91 -14.04 -7.84
CA GLY A 78 18.16 -13.46 -7.34
C GLY A 78 18.14 -11.94 -7.14
N GLU A 79 17.35 -11.18 -7.91
CA GLU A 79 17.22 -9.72 -7.71
C GLU A 79 16.44 -9.41 -6.43
N GLU A 80 15.39 -10.18 -6.12
CA GLU A 80 14.60 -10.02 -4.90
C GLU A 80 15.42 -10.34 -3.66
N GLU A 81 16.19 -11.43 -3.70
CA GLU A 81 17.08 -11.82 -2.61
C GLU A 81 18.19 -10.80 -2.35
N ALA A 82 18.73 -10.17 -3.39
CA ALA A 82 19.74 -9.12 -3.26
C ALA A 82 19.16 -7.88 -2.58
N VAL A 83 18.01 -7.39 -3.03
CA VAL A 83 17.33 -6.24 -2.41
C VAL A 83 17.02 -6.54 -0.94
N MET A 84 16.43 -7.70 -0.64
CA MET A 84 16.15 -8.06 0.75
C MET A 84 17.41 -8.19 1.60
N ARG A 85 18.54 -8.60 1.01
CA ARG A 85 19.83 -8.65 1.69
C ARG A 85 20.33 -7.25 2.01
N ASP A 86 20.30 -6.32 1.07
CA ASP A 86 20.78 -4.94 1.28
C ASP A 86 19.97 -4.25 2.39
N TRP A 87 18.64 -4.39 2.38
CA TRP A 87 17.78 -3.88 3.45
C TRP A 87 18.05 -4.53 4.80
N ARG A 88 18.35 -5.83 4.83
CA ARG A 88 18.71 -6.53 6.08
C ARG A 88 20.07 -6.10 6.61
N LEU A 89 21.03 -5.82 5.74
CA LEU A 89 22.39 -5.46 6.13
C LEU A 89 22.57 -3.98 6.46
N ALA A 90 21.51 -3.17 6.34
CA ALA A 90 21.56 -1.76 6.74
C ALA A 90 21.95 -1.62 8.22
N GLU A 91 23.00 -0.83 8.48
CA GLU A 91 23.58 -0.62 9.81
C GLU A 91 23.02 0.65 10.48
N SER A 92 22.28 1.46 9.74
CA SER A 92 21.74 2.73 10.22
C SER A 92 20.41 3.11 9.59
N PHE A 93 19.63 3.96 10.28
CA PHE A 93 18.38 4.49 9.73
C PHE A 93 18.63 5.35 8.47
N GLN A 94 19.81 5.99 8.37
CA GLN A 94 20.24 6.70 7.17
C GLN A 94 20.32 5.75 5.96
N GLU A 95 20.92 4.58 6.11
CA GLU A 95 21.01 3.60 5.03
C GLU A 95 19.64 3.09 4.59
N LEU A 96 18.68 2.92 5.52
CA LEU A 96 17.31 2.58 5.17
C LEU A 96 16.64 3.66 4.32
N LEU A 97 16.87 4.94 4.65
CA LEU A 97 16.41 6.06 3.82
C LEU A 97 17.07 6.02 2.44
N ASP A 98 18.39 5.83 2.38
CA ASP A 98 19.14 5.81 1.12
C ASP A 98 18.71 4.66 0.20
N LEU A 99 18.47 3.46 0.74
CA LEU A 99 17.90 2.34 -0.01
C LEU A 99 16.52 2.67 -0.58
N ASN A 100 15.70 3.39 0.19
CA ASN A 100 14.39 3.81 -0.28
C ASN A 100 14.46 4.94 -1.32
N ARG A 101 15.42 5.87 -1.19
CA ARG A 101 15.68 6.91 -2.21
C ARG A 101 16.03 6.28 -3.56
N LYS A 102 16.92 5.27 -3.57
CA LYS A 102 17.26 4.49 -4.77
C LYS A 102 16.02 3.85 -5.38
N PHE A 103 15.14 3.28 -4.56
CA PHE A 103 13.88 2.70 -5.04
C PHE A 103 12.94 3.75 -5.64
N LEU A 104 12.72 4.89 -4.96
CA LEU A 104 11.85 5.96 -5.45
C LEU A 104 12.35 6.61 -6.75
N ARG A 105 13.66 6.61 -6.99
CA ARG A 105 14.27 7.08 -8.25
C ARG A 105 14.25 6.03 -9.36
N GLY A 106 13.86 4.80 -9.06
CA GLY A 106 13.88 3.69 -10.00
C GLY A 106 15.28 3.10 -10.25
N GLU A 107 16.28 3.47 -9.45
CA GLU A 107 17.61 2.85 -9.46
C GLU A 107 17.55 1.42 -8.93
N SER A 108 16.65 1.18 -7.96
CA SER A 108 16.19 -0.16 -7.59
C SER A 108 14.77 -0.37 -8.12
N LYS A 109 14.53 -1.50 -8.79
CA LYS A 109 13.18 -1.88 -9.25
C LYS A 109 12.26 -2.35 -8.13
N ARG A 110 12.79 -2.55 -6.90
CA ARG A 110 12.08 -3.16 -5.77
C ARG A 110 12.54 -2.55 -4.45
N SER A 111 11.70 -2.67 -3.43
CA SER A 111 12.05 -2.40 -2.03
C SER A 111 11.72 -3.62 -1.18
N CYS A 112 12.03 -3.59 0.12
CA CYS A 112 11.64 -4.65 1.04
C CYS A 112 10.11 -4.79 1.20
N TYR A 113 9.35 -3.74 0.90
CA TYR A 113 7.90 -3.69 1.04
C TYR A 113 7.13 -3.70 -0.29
N HIS A 114 7.84 -3.63 -1.43
CA HIS A 114 7.20 -3.60 -2.75
C HIS A 114 8.05 -4.35 -3.79
N SER A 115 7.46 -5.37 -4.41
CA SER A 115 8.16 -6.31 -5.30
C SER A 115 8.17 -5.89 -6.78
N ALA A 116 7.73 -4.69 -7.09
CA ALA A 116 7.66 -4.13 -8.44
C ALA A 116 8.19 -2.69 -8.47
N PRO A 117 8.41 -2.08 -9.65
CA PRO A 117 8.66 -0.65 -9.73
C PRO A 117 7.51 0.18 -9.12
N ILE A 118 7.78 1.44 -8.80
CA ILE A 118 6.73 2.39 -8.39
C ILE A 118 5.67 2.51 -9.47
N PHE A 119 4.42 2.75 -9.07
CA PHE A 119 3.34 3.01 -10.01
C PHE A 119 3.52 4.37 -10.71
N ASP A 120 3.02 4.48 -11.94
CA ASP A 120 3.10 5.73 -12.72
C ASP A 120 2.49 6.93 -11.97
N GLU A 121 1.41 6.71 -11.20
CA GLU A 121 0.78 7.76 -10.39
C GLU A 121 1.71 8.30 -9.28
N THR A 122 2.65 7.49 -8.81
CA THR A 122 3.60 7.85 -7.75
C THR A 122 4.72 8.74 -8.29
N VAL A 123 5.04 8.69 -9.59
CA VAL A 123 6.18 9.42 -10.19
C VAL A 123 6.11 10.92 -9.89
N ALA A 124 4.92 11.53 -9.98
CA ALA A 124 4.72 12.95 -9.69
C ALA A 124 4.95 13.32 -8.21
N LEU A 125 4.81 12.34 -7.30
CA LEU A 125 4.97 12.53 -5.86
C LEU A 125 6.43 12.38 -5.41
N VAL A 126 7.27 11.67 -6.18
CA VAL A 126 8.67 11.33 -5.82
C VAL A 126 9.47 12.53 -5.31
N PRO A 127 9.47 13.71 -5.95
CA PRO A 127 10.23 14.86 -5.43
C PRO A 127 9.81 15.27 -4.01
N GLY A 128 8.52 15.18 -3.68
CA GLY A 128 8.00 15.46 -2.34
C GLY A 128 8.35 14.36 -1.35
N LEU A 129 8.24 13.09 -1.76
CA LEU A 129 8.58 11.94 -0.93
C LEU A 129 10.06 11.96 -0.52
N LEU A 130 10.95 12.29 -1.46
CA LEU A 130 12.39 12.41 -1.20
C LEU A 130 12.71 13.55 -0.22
N ARG A 131 12.03 14.70 -0.31
CA ARG A 131 12.20 15.79 0.68
C ARG A 131 11.84 15.34 2.09
N LEU A 132 10.80 14.51 2.25
CA LEU A 132 10.42 14.00 3.57
C LEU A 132 11.50 13.08 4.18
N HIS A 133 12.29 12.39 3.35
CA HIS A 133 13.41 11.55 3.85
C HIS A 133 14.47 12.40 4.53
N ASP A 134 14.67 13.65 4.11
CA ASP A 134 15.65 14.55 4.76
C ASP A 134 15.27 14.87 6.21
N TYR A 135 13.98 14.78 6.56
CA TYR A 135 13.44 14.92 7.92
C TYR A 135 13.35 13.58 8.67
N GLY A 136 13.89 12.49 8.11
CA GLY A 136 13.87 11.17 8.74
C GLY A 136 12.56 10.40 8.55
N MET A 137 11.74 10.76 7.57
CA MET A 137 10.47 10.08 7.30
C MET A 137 10.64 9.05 6.19
N LEU A 138 10.68 7.76 6.55
CA LEU A 138 10.79 6.67 5.59
C LEU A 138 9.44 6.39 4.94
N THR A 139 9.20 6.91 3.73
CA THR A 139 7.91 6.79 3.03
C THR A 139 7.70 5.40 2.41
N MET A 140 6.50 4.83 2.51
CA MET A 140 6.22 3.46 2.04
C MET A 140 5.11 3.40 1.00
N GLU A 141 3.96 3.97 1.33
CA GLU A 141 2.79 3.98 0.48
C GLU A 141 2.33 5.40 0.25
N SER A 142 1.90 5.68 -0.97
CA SER A 142 1.36 6.98 -1.34
C SER A 142 0.40 6.83 -2.51
N GLN A 143 -0.65 7.65 -2.52
CA GLN A 143 -1.49 7.83 -3.69
C GLN A 143 -1.85 9.32 -3.83
N PRO A 144 -1.91 9.84 -5.07
CA PRO A 144 -2.37 11.19 -5.31
C PRO A 144 -3.89 11.31 -5.12
N ALA A 145 -4.38 12.54 -4.98
CA ALA A 145 -5.80 12.80 -5.19
C ALA A 145 -6.07 12.82 -6.70
N THR A 146 -6.94 11.93 -7.18
CA THR A 146 -7.29 11.85 -8.59
C THR A 146 -8.78 11.64 -8.75
N ALA A 147 -9.36 12.30 -9.75
CA ALA A 147 -10.74 12.09 -10.17
C ALA A 147 -10.78 11.77 -11.66
N PRO A 148 -10.26 10.60 -12.08
CA PRO A 148 -10.21 10.23 -13.49
C PRO A 148 -11.62 10.22 -14.11
N PRO A 149 -11.71 10.40 -15.44
CA PRO A 149 -12.97 10.28 -16.14
C PRO A 149 -13.53 8.85 -15.98
N PRO A 150 -14.85 8.67 -16.10
CA PRO A 150 -15.46 7.35 -16.13
C PRO A 150 -14.81 6.41 -17.14
N THR A 151 -14.62 5.16 -16.73
CA THR A 151 -14.10 4.09 -17.59
C THR A 151 -15.13 2.97 -17.73
N TRP A 152 -15.17 2.37 -18.92
CA TRP A 152 -16.00 1.19 -19.16
C TRP A 152 -15.22 -0.06 -18.77
N VAL A 153 -15.82 -0.91 -17.95
CA VAL A 153 -15.22 -2.12 -17.41
C VAL A 153 -16.13 -3.32 -17.72
N LYS A 154 -15.52 -4.38 -18.24
CA LYS A 154 -16.15 -5.69 -18.47
C LYS A 154 -15.56 -6.71 -17.50
N CYS A 155 -16.40 -7.45 -16.75
CA CYS A 155 -15.83 -8.55 -15.93
C CYS A 155 -15.24 -9.60 -16.87
N PRO A 156 -14.01 -10.07 -16.63
CA PRO A 156 -13.48 -11.24 -17.32
C PRO A 156 -14.27 -12.52 -17.00
N CYS A 157 -15.00 -12.51 -15.88
CA CYS A 157 -15.64 -13.65 -15.26
C CYS A 157 -17.12 -13.85 -15.66
N CYS A 158 -17.79 -12.80 -16.13
CA CYS A 158 -19.23 -12.79 -16.40
C CYS A 158 -19.55 -11.74 -17.48
N SER A 159 -20.81 -11.73 -17.94
CA SER A 159 -21.29 -10.76 -18.93
C SER A 159 -21.54 -9.36 -18.37
N ASP A 160 -21.13 -9.08 -17.13
CA ASP A 160 -21.35 -7.77 -16.51
C ASP A 160 -20.45 -6.72 -17.15
N GLU A 161 -21.09 -5.72 -17.72
CA GLU A 161 -20.48 -4.56 -18.35
C GLU A 161 -21.03 -3.31 -17.67
N ARG A 162 -20.15 -2.45 -17.17
CA ARG A 162 -20.55 -1.26 -16.42
C ARG A 162 -19.54 -0.14 -16.60
N TRP A 163 -20.05 1.08 -16.54
CA TRP A 163 -19.25 2.26 -16.35
C TRP A 163 -18.90 2.41 -14.88
N VAL A 164 -17.65 2.76 -14.61
CA VAL A 164 -17.11 2.94 -13.27
C VAL A 164 -16.36 4.27 -13.22
N GLN A 165 -16.57 5.03 -12.15
CA GLN A 165 -15.73 6.17 -11.81
C GLN A 165 -15.17 5.95 -10.41
N ILE A 166 -13.85 5.94 -10.28
CA ILE A 166 -13.14 5.82 -9.01
C ILE A 166 -12.42 7.13 -8.76
N GLN A 167 -12.69 7.78 -7.63
CA GLN A 167 -11.95 8.94 -7.18
C GLN A 167 -11.03 8.52 -6.04
N GLN A 168 -9.74 8.81 -6.17
CA GLN A 168 -8.74 8.61 -5.13
C GLN A 168 -8.64 9.88 -4.26
N ARG A 169 -8.47 9.67 -2.96
CA ARG A 169 -8.11 10.70 -2.00
C ARG A 169 -6.61 10.66 -1.77
N ALA A 170 -5.96 11.82 -1.69
CA ALA A 170 -4.53 11.84 -1.39
C ALA A 170 -4.25 11.15 -0.05
N TYR A 171 -3.27 10.26 -0.04
CA TYR A 171 -2.85 9.49 1.13
C TYR A 171 -1.34 9.29 1.12
N LEU A 172 -0.75 9.23 2.32
CA LEU A 172 0.68 9.03 2.54
C LEU A 172 0.91 8.19 3.80
N MET A 173 1.80 7.20 3.72
CA MET A 173 2.28 6.40 4.83
C MET A 173 3.80 6.52 4.95
N PHE A 174 4.29 6.71 6.18
CA PHE A 174 5.72 6.75 6.46
C PHE A 174 6.04 6.30 7.89
N ILE A 175 7.30 5.97 8.11
CA ILE A 175 7.85 5.66 9.43
C ILE A 175 8.77 6.78 9.90
N ILE A 176 8.69 7.11 11.19
CA ILE A 176 9.62 8.02 11.89
C ILE A 176 10.38 7.22 12.96
N PRO A 177 11.70 7.38 13.09
CA PRO A 177 12.44 6.79 14.21
C PRO A 177 12.15 7.60 15.49
N TYR A 178 11.57 6.97 16.53
CA TYR A 178 11.36 7.63 17.84
C TYR A 178 12.65 7.79 18.63
N GLN A 179 13.61 6.87 18.45
CA GLN A 179 14.88 6.81 19.14
C GLN A 179 16.02 6.81 18.11
N ASP A 180 16.42 7.99 17.64
CA ASP A 180 17.58 8.16 16.76
C ASP A 180 18.11 9.61 16.89
N LYS A 181 18.66 10.20 15.81
CA LYS A 181 19.16 11.59 15.75
C LYS A 181 18.11 12.65 16.11
N LEU A 182 16.82 12.33 16.06
CA LEU A 182 15.72 13.26 16.36
C LEU A 182 15.47 13.34 17.88
N PRO A 183 15.48 14.56 18.48
CA PRO A 183 15.11 14.72 19.89
C PRO A 183 13.67 14.28 20.16
N GLU A 184 13.44 13.53 21.24
CA GLU A 184 12.11 12.99 21.58
C GLU A 184 11.03 14.08 21.69
N ASP A 185 11.36 15.24 22.27
CA ASP A 185 10.44 16.38 22.38
C ASP A 185 10.13 17.04 21.04
N LEU A 186 11.05 16.95 20.06
CA LEU A 186 10.77 17.39 18.70
C LEU A 186 9.76 16.45 18.05
N ILE A 187 9.95 15.14 18.18
CA ILE A 187 9.01 14.14 17.64
C ILE A 187 7.63 14.32 18.26
N ARG A 188 7.53 14.44 19.59
CA ARG A 188 6.25 14.70 20.27
C ARG A 188 5.53 15.93 19.72
N ARG A 189 6.23 17.05 19.51
CA ARG A 189 5.64 18.25 18.92
C ARG A 189 5.17 18.01 17.49
N PHE A 190 5.97 17.30 16.69
CA PHE A 190 5.60 16.96 15.32
C PHE A 190 4.33 16.08 15.27
N LEU A 191 4.23 15.06 16.12
CA LEU A 191 3.02 14.23 16.19
C LEU A 191 1.78 15.05 16.57
N VAL A 192 1.91 16.05 17.44
CA VAL A 192 0.82 16.97 17.76
C VAL A 192 0.42 17.80 16.54
N GLU A 193 1.40 18.40 15.84
CA GLU A 193 1.15 19.17 14.61
C GLU A 193 0.41 18.34 13.55
N LEU A 194 0.77 17.06 13.39
CA LEU A 194 0.07 16.15 12.47
C LEU A 194 -1.38 15.89 12.88
N LEU A 195 -1.64 15.69 14.18
CA LEU A 195 -2.98 15.35 14.68
C LEU A 195 -3.96 16.52 14.63
N ILE A 196 -3.46 17.76 14.67
CA ILE A 196 -4.28 18.98 14.68
C ILE A 196 -4.30 19.74 13.35
N ASP A 197 -3.64 19.23 12.30
CA ASP A 197 -3.55 19.93 11.02
C ASP A 197 -4.93 20.17 10.39
N ASP A 198 -5.11 21.34 9.78
CA ASP A 198 -6.38 21.75 9.20
C ASP A 198 -6.68 21.06 7.86
N TYR A 199 -5.67 20.57 7.14
CA TYR A 199 -5.78 20.08 5.77
C TYR A 199 -5.76 18.57 5.63
N PHE A 200 -5.28 17.84 6.63
CA PHE A 200 -5.26 16.37 6.62
C PHE A 200 -5.64 15.77 7.97
N TYR A 201 -5.99 14.49 7.96
CA TYR A 201 -6.09 13.64 9.13
C TYR A 201 -4.80 12.83 9.29
N ALA A 202 -4.45 12.50 10.52
CA ALA A 202 -3.30 11.68 10.85
C ALA A 202 -3.70 10.51 11.75
N HIS A 203 -3.08 9.36 11.54
CA HIS A 203 -3.16 8.19 12.39
C HIS A 203 -1.75 7.73 12.71
N ILE A 204 -1.43 7.64 14.00
CA ILE A 204 -0.14 7.23 14.51
C ILE A 204 -0.32 5.89 15.19
N TRP A 205 0.53 4.93 14.84
CA TRP A 205 0.56 3.60 15.39
C TRP A 205 1.97 3.30 15.93
N ARG A 206 2.02 2.67 17.10
CA ARG A 206 3.27 2.24 17.76
C ARG A 206 3.07 0.91 18.47
N ASP A 207 4.05 0.01 18.35
CA ASP A 207 4.17 -1.13 19.26
C ASP A 207 5.11 -0.78 20.41
N GLU A 208 4.56 -0.67 21.62
CA GLU A 208 5.31 -0.57 22.88
C GLU A 208 5.53 -1.95 23.51
N GLY A 209 5.43 -3.00 22.69
CA GLY A 209 5.65 -4.37 23.10
C GLY A 209 7.07 -4.64 23.58
N SER A 210 7.27 -5.82 24.16
CA SER A 210 8.58 -6.27 24.59
C SER A 210 8.80 -7.72 24.19
N CYS A 211 9.98 -8.01 23.68
CA CYS A 211 10.43 -9.38 23.44
C CYS A 211 11.36 -9.83 24.58
N ARG A 212 10.99 -10.90 25.28
CA ARG A 212 11.83 -11.52 26.30
C ARG A 212 11.90 -13.02 26.04
N TRP A 213 13.11 -13.51 25.75
CA TRP A 213 13.42 -14.94 25.64
C TRP A 213 12.59 -15.65 24.57
N GLY A 214 12.47 -15.02 23.39
CA GLY A 214 11.68 -15.56 22.28
C GLY A 214 10.16 -15.45 22.44
N LYS A 215 9.67 -14.85 23.54
CA LYS A 215 8.26 -14.50 23.72
C LYS A 215 8.07 -13.00 23.58
N CYS A 216 7.45 -12.59 22.49
CA CYS A 216 7.10 -11.21 22.23
C CYS A 216 5.66 -10.95 22.66
N ARG A 217 5.47 -9.90 23.46
CA ARG A 217 4.14 -9.37 23.78
C ARG A 217 3.98 -8.05 23.05
N LYS A 218 3.02 -7.99 22.13
CA LYS A 218 2.61 -6.73 21.49
C LYS A 218 1.86 -5.84 22.49
N ASN A 219 2.09 -4.54 22.43
CA ASN A 219 1.36 -3.53 23.20
C ASN A 219 1.12 -2.32 22.30
N ILE A 220 0.03 -2.38 21.54
CA ILE A 220 -0.26 -1.41 20.50
C ILE A 220 -0.84 -0.13 21.12
N ARG A 221 -0.26 1.01 20.76
CA ARG A 221 -0.76 2.35 21.05
C ARG A 221 -1.09 3.07 19.75
N THR A 222 -2.23 3.76 19.73
CA THR A 222 -2.64 4.59 18.60
C THR A 222 -3.13 5.96 19.03
N ALA A 223 -2.96 6.94 18.14
CA ALA A 223 -3.57 8.26 18.23
C ALA A 223 -4.08 8.64 16.83
N SER A 224 -5.30 9.15 16.73
CA SER A 224 -5.97 9.32 15.43
C SER A 224 -6.85 10.55 15.39
N SER A 225 -6.74 11.34 14.32
CA SER A 225 -7.71 12.38 13.96
C SER A 225 -8.63 11.96 12.81
N PHE A 226 -8.49 10.74 12.28
CA PHE A 226 -9.39 10.21 11.23
C PHE A 226 -10.86 10.17 11.72
N PRO A 227 -11.83 10.59 10.88
CA PRO A 227 -13.25 10.45 11.20
C PRO A 227 -13.68 8.98 11.16
N GLN A 228 -14.83 8.63 11.74
CA GLN A 228 -15.30 7.25 11.79
C GLN A 228 -15.57 6.65 10.40
N ASP A 229 -16.01 7.47 9.45
CA ASP A 229 -16.43 7.13 8.09
C ASP A 229 -15.40 7.53 7.02
N TRP A 230 -14.11 7.53 7.39
CA TRP A 230 -13.02 7.85 6.46
C TRP A 230 -12.96 6.86 5.28
N ALA A 231 -12.37 7.28 4.16
CA ALA A 231 -12.15 6.44 2.99
C ALA A 231 -10.97 6.96 2.17
N THR A 232 -10.24 6.07 1.52
CA THR A 232 -9.18 6.43 0.56
C THR A 232 -9.71 6.54 -0.86
N HIS A 233 -10.87 5.95 -1.14
CA HIS A 233 -11.50 5.97 -2.45
C HIS A 233 -13.00 6.19 -2.34
N THR A 234 -13.57 6.82 -3.36
CA THR A 234 -14.99 6.67 -3.67
C THR A 234 -15.19 6.02 -5.02
N ARG A 235 -16.31 5.31 -5.18
CA ARG A 235 -16.64 4.57 -6.39
C ARG A 235 -18.10 4.77 -6.75
N LYS A 236 -18.35 5.13 -8.01
CA LYS A 236 -19.68 5.14 -8.65
C LYS A 236 -19.71 4.13 -9.78
N GLU A 237 -20.86 3.50 -9.98
CA GLU A 237 -21.06 2.47 -11.00
C GLU A 237 -22.44 2.61 -11.64
N ALA A 238 -22.53 2.42 -12.96
CA ALA A 238 -23.80 2.39 -13.69
C ALA A 238 -23.68 1.58 -14.99
N GLU A 239 -24.78 1.07 -15.51
CA GLU A 239 -24.80 0.37 -16.81
C GLU A 239 -24.50 1.31 -17.98
N LYS A 240 -24.94 2.57 -17.88
CA LYS A 240 -24.70 3.63 -18.88
C LYS A 240 -23.86 4.76 -18.30
N GLN A 241 -23.04 5.38 -19.14
CA GLN A 241 -22.16 6.47 -18.72
C GLN A 241 -22.94 7.70 -18.22
N GLU A 242 -24.10 7.99 -18.82
CA GLU A 242 -24.96 9.12 -18.49
C GLU A 242 -25.56 9.03 -17.08
N ASP A 243 -25.77 7.81 -16.58
CA ASP A 243 -26.38 7.55 -15.28
C ASP A 243 -25.38 7.65 -14.11
N LEU A 244 -24.07 7.69 -14.40
CA LEU A 244 -23.02 7.73 -13.36
C LEU A 244 -23.10 8.96 -12.46
N ALA A 245 -23.53 10.11 -12.98
CA ALA A 245 -23.62 11.32 -12.18
C ALA A 245 -24.57 11.12 -10.97
N SER A 246 -25.67 10.41 -11.19
CA SER A 246 -26.71 10.07 -10.21
C SER A 246 -26.50 8.74 -9.48
N ALA A 247 -25.50 7.95 -9.86
CA ALA A 247 -25.23 6.67 -9.23
C ALA A 247 -24.86 6.82 -7.74
N GLU A 248 -25.19 5.78 -6.96
CA GLU A 248 -24.83 5.68 -5.54
C GLU A 248 -23.31 5.80 -5.36
N LEU A 249 -22.90 6.67 -4.43
CA LEU A 249 -21.50 6.86 -4.08
C LEU A 249 -21.11 5.86 -2.99
N ARG A 250 -20.18 4.96 -3.31
CA ARG A 250 -19.64 3.99 -2.35
C ARG A 250 -18.29 4.45 -1.85
N HIS A 251 -18.11 4.45 -0.53
CA HIS A 251 -16.84 4.73 0.12
C HIS A 251 -16.06 3.43 0.29
N GLN A 252 -14.75 3.44 0.00
CA GLN A 252 -13.90 2.27 0.15
C GLN A 252 -12.70 2.60 1.05
N GLN A 253 -12.54 1.82 2.11
CA GLN A 253 -11.37 1.79 2.99
C GLN A 253 -10.46 0.67 2.50
N LEU A 254 -9.43 1.02 1.73
CA LEU A 254 -8.48 0.01 1.20
C LEU A 254 -7.29 -0.22 2.13
N LEU A 255 -7.33 0.30 3.36
CA LEU A 255 -6.24 0.22 4.33
C LEU A 255 -6.80 -0.18 5.69
N ASP A 256 -6.01 -0.91 6.47
CA ASP A 256 -6.32 -1.22 7.87
C ASP A 256 -5.43 -0.37 8.79
N LEU A 257 -6.04 0.60 9.48
CA LEU A 257 -5.31 1.45 10.43
C LEU A 257 -4.74 0.68 11.63
N GLN A 258 -5.29 -0.49 11.95
CA GLN A 258 -4.83 -1.31 13.07
C GLN A 258 -3.72 -2.30 12.68
N CYS A 259 -3.46 -2.52 11.38
CA CYS A 259 -2.28 -3.29 10.98
C CYS A 259 -1.01 -2.51 11.34
N GLY A 260 -0.06 -3.21 11.95
CA GLY A 260 1.33 -2.77 12.03
C GLY A 260 2.25 -3.76 11.33
N CYS A 261 1.70 -4.54 10.41
CA CYS A 261 2.47 -5.50 9.61
C CYS A 261 3.59 -4.80 8.84
N GLU A 262 3.37 -3.54 8.47
CA GLU A 262 4.28 -2.67 7.75
C GLU A 262 5.57 -2.41 8.54
N THR A 263 5.53 -2.36 9.87
CA THR A 263 6.76 -2.18 10.67
C THR A 263 7.59 -3.46 10.74
N THR A 264 6.97 -4.63 10.57
CA THR A 264 7.67 -5.93 10.60
C THR A 264 8.42 -6.25 9.31
N ILE A 265 8.08 -5.57 8.21
CA ILE A 265 8.72 -5.78 6.90
C ILE A 265 10.19 -5.32 6.91
N PHE A 266 10.54 -4.36 7.76
CA PHE A 266 11.89 -3.82 7.88
C PHE A 266 12.74 -4.56 8.91
N ALA A 267 12.52 -5.86 9.11
CA ALA A 267 13.43 -6.64 9.94
C ALA A 267 14.86 -6.53 9.39
N THR A 268 15.73 -5.84 10.12
CA THR A 268 17.16 -5.67 9.83
C THR A 268 17.98 -6.67 10.63
N TYR A 269 19.19 -7.02 10.17
CA TYR A 269 20.10 -7.93 10.85
C TYR A 269 20.55 -7.37 12.21
N ASP A 270 20.86 -6.08 12.25
CA ASP A 270 21.27 -5.37 13.47
C ASP A 270 20.10 -4.70 14.20
N ASN A 271 18.85 -5.09 13.91
CA ASN A 271 17.66 -4.55 14.58
C ASN A 271 17.55 -3.00 14.61
N VAL A 272 18.16 -2.28 13.66
CA VAL A 272 18.07 -0.83 13.46
C VAL A 272 16.64 -0.31 13.66
N MET A 273 15.66 -1.01 13.09
CA MET A 273 14.26 -0.63 13.22
C MET A 273 13.70 -0.84 14.63
N GLU A 274 14.10 -1.89 15.35
CA GLU A 274 13.69 -2.08 16.74
C GLU A 274 14.33 -1.03 17.64
N ASP A 275 15.63 -0.78 17.45
CA ASP A 275 16.41 0.24 18.18
C ASP A 275 15.85 1.65 17.95
N ALA A 276 15.39 1.93 16.72
CA ALA A 276 14.75 3.19 16.37
C ALA A 276 13.36 3.38 17.01
N SER A 277 12.76 2.34 17.59
CA SER A 277 11.39 2.34 18.14
C SER A 277 10.38 3.03 17.20
N PRO A 278 10.05 2.41 16.06
CA PRO A 278 9.50 3.10 14.92
C PRO A 278 8.04 3.50 15.17
N LEU A 279 7.69 4.71 14.74
CA LEU A 279 6.31 5.18 14.67
C LEU A 279 5.80 5.05 13.25
N LEU A 280 4.71 4.31 13.06
CA LEU A 280 4.02 4.25 11.78
C LEU A 280 2.99 5.36 11.70
N VAL A 281 3.11 6.22 10.70
CA VAL A 281 2.25 7.39 10.52
C VAL A 281 1.53 7.27 9.19
N ARG A 282 0.22 7.48 9.23
CA ARG A 282 -0.68 7.49 8.07
C ARG A 282 -1.37 8.84 7.99
N VAL A 283 -1.36 9.45 6.82
CA VAL A 283 -1.91 10.78 6.57
C VAL A 283 -2.90 10.70 5.41
N LEU A 284 -4.09 11.27 5.60
CA LEU A 284 -5.18 11.29 4.61
C LEU A 284 -5.67 12.73 4.44
N ALA A 285 -5.71 13.25 3.21
CA ALA A 285 -6.19 14.62 2.98
C ALA A 285 -7.64 14.80 3.49
N LYS A 286 -8.03 15.97 3.99
CA LYS A 286 -9.43 16.26 4.34
C LYS A 286 -10.28 16.53 3.09
N SER A 287 -9.67 17.03 2.02
CA SER A 287 -10.30 17.20 0.72
C SER A 287 -10.20 15.94 -0.15
N TRP A 288 -11.09 15.84 -1.15
CA TRP A 288 -11.01 14.90 -2.27
C TRP A 288 -10.38 15.53 -3.52
N GLU A 289 -10.10 16.83 -3.47
CA GLU A 289 -9.41 17.57 -4.52
C GLU A 289 -7.89 17.42 -4.41
N GLU A 290 -7.18 17.89 -5.44
CA GLU A 290 -5.71 17.88 -5.50
C GLU A 290 -5.11 18.47 -4.21
N THR A 291 -4.25 17.69 -3.56
CA THR A 291 -3.64 18.03 -2.28
C THR A 291 -2.21 17.48 -2.26
N ASP A 292 -1.23 18.37 -2.10
CA ASP A 292 0.18 18.01 -1.90
C ASP A 292 0.41 17.65 -0.43
N LEU A 293 0.15 16.39 -0.08
CA LEU A 293 0.37 15.90 1.28
C LEU A 293 1.85 15.93 1.67
N GLN A 294 2.76 15.78 0.73
CA GLN A 294 4.19 15.80 1.02
C GLN A 294 4.61 17.18 1.55
N ALA A 295 4.21 18.25 0.87
CA ALA A 295 4.46 19.61 1.32
C ALA A 295 3.73 19.93 2.65
N LEU A 296 2.50 19.46 2.84
CA LEU A 296 1.76 19.69 4.08
C LEU A 296 2.41 19.01 5.29
N VAL A 297 2.87 17.77 5.13
CA VAL A 297 3.60 17.03 6.18
C VAL A 297 4.96 17.66 6.46
N GLU A 298 5.69 18.08 5.42
CA GLU A 298 6.92 18.86 5.56
C GLU A 298 6.69 20.13 6.38
N ASN A 299 5.65 20.90 6.04
CA ASN A 299 5.28 22.11 6.77
C ASN A 299 4.94 21.82 8.24
N ALA A 300 4.26 20.71 8.54
CA ALA A 300 3.98 20.30 9.91
C ALA A 300 5.28 20.00 10.69
N ALA A 301 6.27 19.35 10.06
CA ALA A 301 7.57 19.13 10.68
C ALA A 301 8.32 20.44 10.95
N VAL A 302 8.30 21.37 9.98
CA VAL A 302 8.89 22.71 10.13
C VAL A 302 8.23 23.49 11.27
N ARG A 303 6.90 23.47 11.38
CA ARG A 303 6.18 24.12 12.50
C ARG A 303 6.55 23.54 13.86
N ALA A 304 6.79 22.23 13.93
CA ALA A 304 7.30 21.57 15.13
C ALA A 304 8.76 21.96 15.48
N GLY A 305 9.46 22.61 14.55
CA GLY A 305 10.85 23.04 14.68
C GLY A 305 11.86 22.03 14.14
N ALA A 306 11.43 21.09 13.30
CA ALA A 306 12.34 20.14 12.67
C ALA A 306 13.18 20.83 11.59
N GLN A 307 14.40 20.35 11.43
CA GLN A 307 15.30 20.73 10.33
C GLN A 307 15.71 19.45 9.59
N PRO A 308 16.12 19.54 8.31
CA PRO A 308 16.74 18.42 7.62
C PRO A 308 17.93 17.86 8.40
N LEU A 309 17.90 16.57 8.74
CA LEU A 309 18.94 15.86 9.51
C LEU A 309 19.58 14.71 8.76
N TYR A 310 18.93 14.24 7.70
CA TYR A 310 19.39 13.13 6.88
C TYR A 310 19.62 13.63 5.46
N PRO A 311 20.42 14.71 5.24
CA PRO A 311 20.65 15.18 3.88
C PRO A 311 21.27 14.05 3.08
N GLU A 312 20.87 13.95 1.83
CA GLU A 312 21.53 13.05 0.90
C GLU A 312 23.03 13.36 0.84
N VAL A 313 23.85 12.33 1.00
CA VAL A 313 25.29 12.45 0.77
C VAL A 313 25.47 12.64 -0.73
N ALA A 314 25.95 13.81 -1.15
CA ALA A 314 26.31 14.01 -2.55
C ALA A 314 27.37 12.95 -2.91
N GLU A 315 27.10 12.14 -3.93
CA GLU A 315 28.12 11.26 -4.49
C GLU A 315 29.26 12.16 -4.99
N GLU A 316 30.47 11.99 -4.44
CA GLU A 316 31.66 12.65 -4.98
C GLU A 316 31.93 12.02 -6.37
N ASP A 317 31.79 12.84 -7.42
CA ASP A 317 32.11 12.50 -8.82
C ASP A 317 33.56 12.01 -9.01
#